data_AF-A0A222FNK7-F1
#
_entry.id   AF-A0A222FNK7-F1
#
_cell.length_a   1.000
_cell.length_b   1.000
_cell.length_c   1.000
_cell.angle_alpha   90.00
_cell.angle_beta   90.00
_cell.angle_gamma   90.00
#
_symmetry.space_group_name_H-M   'P 1'
#
loop_
_entity.id
_entity.type
_entity.pdbx_description
1 polymer ?
#
loop_
_entity_poly.entity_id
_entity_poly.type
_entity_poly.pdbx_seq_one_letter_code
_entity_poly.pdbx_strand_id
1 'polypeptide(L)'
;MTQDLFEQVKLLSLEVQSLIRQGVKEGVSERIDQRNELLREWFAQVNELIGLTNEQQQFLEQLLQQEQHLLDELEQQQKSLSGHERGKKKLSAYQTISRNQ
;
A
#
# COMPACT_ATOMS: atom_id res chain seq x y z
N MET A 1 -7.65 -26.88 -2.59
CA MET A 1 -7.58 -25.77 -3.55
C MET A 1 -7.68 -24.42 -2.85
N THR A 2 -8.70 -24.16 -2.04
CA THR A 2 -8.84 -22.90 -1.27
C THR A 2 -7.65 -22.55 -0.35
N GLN A 3 -7.04 -23.54 0.29
CA GLN A 3 -5.87 -23.31 1.16
C GLN A 3 -4.62 -22.85 0.40
N ASP A 4 -4.53 -23.22 -0.88
CA ASP A 4 -3.43 -22.84 -1.77
C ASP A 4 -3.60 -21.39 -2.26
N LEU A 5 -4.84 -20.96 -2.51
CA LEU A 5 -5.19 -19.58 -2.86
C LEU A 5 -4.99 -18.60 -1.69
N PHE A 6 -5.37 -19.00 -0.48
CA PHE A 6 -5.16 -18.17 0.72
C PHE A 6 -3.68 -17.88 0.96
N GLU A 7 -2.82 -18.89 0.89
CA GLU A 7 -1.37 -18.69 1.08
C GLU A 7 -0.76 -17.82 -0.02
N GLN A 8 -1.22 -17.95 -1.27
CA GLN A 8 -0.78 -17.06 -2.35
C GLN A 8 -1.16 -15.60 -2.11
N VAL A 9 -2.41 -15.33 -1.71
CA VAL A 9 -2.87 -13.98 -1.36
C VAL A 9 -2.06 -13.41 -0.20
N LYS A 10 -1.79 -14.22 0.82
CA LYS A 10 -1.01 -13.83 1.99
C LYS A 10 0.42 -13.47 1.64
N LEU A 11 1.10 -14.32 0.87
CA LEU A 11 2.47 -14.06 0.42
C LEU A 11 2.57 -12.79 -0.44
N LEU A 12 1.65 -12.62 -1.41
CA LEU A 12 1.61 -11.43 -2.25
C LEU A 12 1.32 -10.16 -1.45
N SER A 13 0.46 -10.24 -0.43
CA SER A 13 0.16 -9.08 0.43
C SER A 13 1.39 -8.64 1.22
N LEU A 14 2.17 -9.60 1.75
CA LEU A 14 3.43 -9.31 2.45
C LEU A 14 4.49 -8.76 1.49
N GLU A 15 4.59 -9.29 0.27
CA GLU A 15 5.48 -8.78 -0.77
C GLU A 15 5.14 -7.32 -1.11
N VAL A 16 3.88 -7.01 -1.40
CA VAL A 16 3.41 -5.65 -1.73
C VAL A 16 3.74 -4.68 -0.60
N GLN A 17 3.46 -5.03 0.65
CA GLN A 17 3.80 -4.19 1.80
C GLN A 17 5.30 -3.94 1.92
N SER A 18 6.10 -4.99 1.71
CA SER A 18 7.56 -4.89 1.74
C SER A 18 8.07 -3.95 0.65
N LEU A 19 7.56 -4.08 -0.58
CA LEU A 19 7.93 -3.24 -1.71
C LEU A 19 7.56 -1.76 -1.46
N ILE A 20 6.37 -1.49 -0.94
CA ILE A 20 5.92 -0.14 -0.62
C ILE A 20 6.78 0.46 0.50
N ARG A 21 7.06 -0.28 1.57
CA ARG A 21 7.94 0.18 2.67
C ARG A 21 9.35 0.48 2.19
N GLN A 22 9.86 -0.28 1.23
CA GLN A 22 11.17 -0.05 0.61
C GLN A 22 11.16 1.10 -0.41
N GLY A 23 9.99 1.66 -0.73
CA GLY A 23 9.84 2.73 -1.72
C GLY A 23 10.04 2.26 -3.16
N VAL A 24 9.95 0.96 -3.43
CA VAL A 24 10.01 0.39 -4.78
C VAL A 24 8.74 0.80 -5.52
N LYS A 25 8.89 1.35 -6.73
CA LYS A 25 7.75 1.82 -7.55
C LYS A 25 7.47 0.94 -8.76
N GLU A 26 8.51 0.30 -9.27
CA GLU A 26 8.44 -0.54 -10.46
C GLU A 26 7.80 -1.89 -10.11
N GLY A 27 6.86 -2.36 -10.92
CA GLY A 27 6.16 -3.63 -10.74
C GLY A 27 5.19 -3.71 -9.55
N VAL A 28 5.20 -2.75 -8.61
CA VAL A 28 4.31 -2.78 -7.44
C VAL A 28 2.83 -2.74 -7.83
N SER A 29 2.47 -1.96 -8.85
CA SER A 29 1.09 -1.91 -9.35
C SER A 29 0.65 -3.28 -9.88
N GLU A 30 1.50 -3.95 -10.66
CA GLU A 30 1.21 -5.27 -11.22
C GLU A 30 1.05 -6.32 -10.12
N ARG A 31 1.87 -6.24 -9.06
CA ARG A 31 1.74 -7.09 -7.87
C ARG A 31 0.45 -6.85 -7.10
N ILE A 32 0.02 -5.59 -6.97
CA ILE A 32 -1.26 -5.24 -6.34
C ILE A 32 -2.42 -5.80 -7.15
N ASP A 33 -2.39 -5.64 -8.47
CA ASP A 33 -3.44 -6.14 -9.36
C ASP A 33 -3.54 -7.67 -9.29
N GLN A 34 -2.41 -8.37 -9.35
CA GLN A 34 -2.34 -9.82 -9.19
C GLN A 34 -2.89 -10.28 -7.83
N ARG A 35 -2.53 -9.58 -6.74
CA ARG A 35 -3.05 -9.86 -5.40
C ARG A 35 -4.57 -9.68 -5.35
N ASN A 36 -5.10 -8.61 -5.94
CA ASN A 36 -6.52 -8.29 -5.93
C ASN A 36 -7.35 -9.31 -6.72
N GLU A 37 -6.83 -9.81 -7.84
CA GLU A 37 -7.47 -10.86 -8.61
C GLU A 37 -7.60 -12.15 -7.80
N LEU A 38 -6.50 -12.60 -7.19
CA LEU A 38 -6.49 -13.80 -6.34
C LEU A 38 -7.35 -13.63 -5.08
N LEU A 39 -7.39 -12.42 -4.50
CA LEU A 39 -8.25 -12.11 -3.36
C LEU A 39 -9.73 -12.26 -3.74
N ARG A 40 -10.14 -11.78 -4.92
CA ARG A 40 -11.51 -11.92 -5.42
C ARG A 40 -11.89 -13.38 -5.69
N GLU A 41 -10.99 -14.13 -6.32
CA GLU A 41 -11.19 -15.57 -6.57
C GLU A 41 -11.33 -16.33 -5.25
N TRP A 42 -10.46 -16.03 -4.28
CA TRP A 42 -10.53 -16.63 -2.95
C TRP A 42 -11.84 -16.28 -2.23
N PHE A 43 -12.27 -15.01 -2.23
CA PHE A 43 -13.56 -14.62 -1.65
C PHE A 43 -14.75 -15.30 -2.33
N ALA A 44 -14.73 -15.49 -3.65
CA ALA A 44 -15.78 -16.20 -4.36
C ALA A 44 -15.89 -17.67 -3.89
N GLN A 45 -14.75 -18.35 -3.69
CA GLN A 45 -14.71 -19.73 -3.18
C GLN A 45 -15.10 -19.83 -1.70
N VAL A 46 -14.75 -18.83 -0.88
CA VAL A 46 -15.19 -18.75 0.52
C VAL A 46 -16.70 -18.53 0.61
N ASN A 47 -17.32 -17.81 -0.33
CA ASN A 47 -18.77 -17.60 -0.31
C ASN A 47 -19.56 -18.89 -0.60
N GLU A 48 -18.95 -19.87 -1.28
CA GLU A 48 -19.53 -21.20 -1.52
C GLU A 48 -19.29 -22.19 -0.36
N LEU A 49 -18.25 -21.97 0.45
CA LEU A 49 -17.89 -22.80 1.60
C LEU A 49 -18.25 -22.08 2.90
N ILE A 50 -19.34 -22.50 3.52
CA ILE A 50 -19.90 -22.01 4.80
C ILE A 50 -18.79 -21.58 5.80
N GLY A 51 -18.43 -20.29 5.78
CA GLY A 51 -17.61 -19.60 6.80
C GLY A 51 -16.09 -19.57 6.55
N LEU A 52 -15.52 -18.36 6.65
CA LEU A 52 -14.07 -18.15 6.85
C LEU A 52 -13.58 -18.91 8.09
N THR A 53 -12.39 -19.49 8.01
CA THR A 53 -11.74 -20.04 9.22
C THR A 53 -11.26 -18.90 10.14
N ASN A 54 -11.09 -19.18 11.43
CA ASN A 54 -10.54 -18.19 12.38
C ASN A 54 -9.18 -17.63 11.94
N GLU A 55 -8.31 -18.48 11.36
CA GLU A 55 -7.01 -18.05 10.83
C GLU A 55 -7.17 -17.07 9.66
N GLN A 56 -8.08 -17.35 8.74
CA GLN A 56 -8.36 -16.48 7.60
C GLN A 56 -8.94 -15.14 8.04
N GLN A 57 -9.84 -15.15 9.04
CA GLN A 57 -10.40 -13.93 9.60
C GLN A 57 -9.33 -13.08 10.29
N GLN A 58 -8.49 -13.68 11.16
CA GLN A 58 -7.39 -12.98 11.82
C GLN A 58 -6.41 -12.39 10.80
N PHE A 59 -6.09 -13.14 9.75
CA PHE A 59 -5.23 -12.64 8.68
C PHE A 59 -5.84 -11.41 7.98
N LEU A 60 -7.13 -11.46 7.63
CA LEU A 60 -7.82 -10.32 6.99
C LEU A 60 -7.86 -9.09 7.89
N GLU A 61 -8.13 -9.26 9.18
CA GLU A 61 -8.12 -8.17 10.16
C GLU A 61 -6.73 -7.54 10.29
N GLN A 62 -5.67 -8.36 10.34
CA GLN A 62 -4.28 -7.88 10.37
C GLN A 62 -3.90 -7.19 9.06
N LEU A 63 -4.28 -7.75 7.92
CA LEU A 63 -4.01 -7.17 6.60
C LEU A 63 -4.64 -5.77 6.48
N LEU A 64 -5.91 -5.63 6.88
CA LEU A 64 -6.61 -4.35 6.84
C LEU A 64 -5.94 -3.30 7.74
N GLN A 65 -5.54 -3.67 8.95
CA GLN A 65 -4.84 -2.77 9.86
C GLN A 65 -3.49 -2.31 9.30
N GLN A 66 -2.73 -3.23 8.68
CA GLN A 66 -1.44 -2.93 8.08
C GLN A 66 -1.58 -2.02 6.85
N GLU A 67 -2.59 -2.27 6.00
CA GLU A 67 -2.87 -1.43 4.83
C GLU A 67 -3.29 -0.01 5.23
N GLN A 68 -4.13 0.13 6.27
CA GLN A 68 -4.52 1.45 6.77
C GLN A 68 -3.30 2.22 7.31
N HIS A 69 -2.43 1.57 8.07
CA HIS A 69 -1.21 2.20 8.56
C HIS A 69 -0.27 2.62 7.41
N LEU A 70 -0.15 1.77 6.39
CA LEU A 70 0.67 2.07 5.22
C LEU A 70 0.11 3.27 4.42
N LEU A 71 -1.21 3.35 4.30
CA LEU A 71 -1.88 4.49 3.69
C LEU A 71 -1.61 5.78 4.47
N ASP A 72 -1.70 5.74 5.80
CA ASP A 72 -1.42 6.89 6.66
C ASP A 72 0.05 7.34 6.53
N GLU A 73 1.00 6.40 6.50
CA GLU A 73 2.43 6.67 6.25
C GLU A 73 2.63 7.36 4.89
N LEU A 74 2.01 6.84 3.83
CA LEU A 74 2.10 7.41 2.48
C LEU A 74 1.48 8.81 2.40
N GLU A 75 0.32 9.04 3.03
CA GLU A 75 -0.30 10.37 3.11
C GLU A 75 0.58 11.38 3.84
N GLN A 76 1.20 10.98 4.96
CA GLN A 76 2.12 11.85 5.70
C GLN A 76 3.36 12.19 4.85
N GLN A 77 3.92 11.20 4.15
CA GLN A 77 5.02 11.43 3.21
C GLN A 77 4.63 12.41 2.09
N GLN A 78 3.44 12.25 1.50
CA GLN A 78 2.94 13.16 0.47
C GLN A 78 2.75 14.60 0.98
N LYS A 79 2.20 14.76 2.19
CA LYS A 79 2.06 16.07 2.85
C LYS A 79 3.42 16.73 3.10
N SER A 80 4.41 15.96 3.56
CA SER A 80 5.79 16.43 3.78
C SER A 80 6.47 16.89 2.49
N LEU A 81 6.34 16.12 1.41
CA LEU A 81 6.86 16.48 0.08
C LEU A 81 6.21 17.77 -0.45
N SER A 82 4.90 17.89 -0.33
CA SER A 82 4.14 19.08 -0.75
C SER A 82 4.54 20.34 0.04
N GLY A 83 4.82 20.19 1.34
CA GLY A 83 5.35 21.26 2.19
C GLY A 83 6.78 21.67 1.80
N HIS A 84 7.64 20.71 1.50
CA HIS A 84 9.01 20.94 1.05
C HIS A 84 9.09 21.68 -0.29
N GLU A 85 8.22 21.36 -1.26
CA GLU A 85 8.18 22.09 -2.53
C GLU A 85 7.72 23.56 -2.37
N ARG A 86 6.76 23.82 -1.48
CA ARG A 86 6.34 25.20 -1.14
C ARG A 86 7.46 25.98 -0.44
N GLY A 87 8.21 25.32 0.45
CA GLY A 87 9.40 25.89 1.09
C GLY A 87 10.50 26.24 0.09
N LYS A 88 10.82 25.33 -0.85
CA LYS A 88 11.79 25.56 -1.93
C LYS A 88 11.38 26.70 -2.85
N LYS A 89 10.09 26.80 -3.23
CA LYS A 89 9.58 27.93 -4.03
C LYS A 89 9.72 29.28 -3.31
N LYS A 90 9.44 29.33 -2.00
CA LYS A 90 9.63 30.55 -1.21
C LYS A 90 11.11 30.95 -1.09
N LEU A 91 12.01 30.01 -0.78
CA LEU A 91 13.45 30.27 -0.70
C LEU A 91 14.03 30.77 -2.04
N SER A 92 13.64 30.16 -3.16
CA SER A 92 14.04 30.61 -4.50
C SER A 92 13.53 32.02 -4.83
N ALA A 93 12.30 32.36 -4.44
CA ALA A 93 11.76 33.71 -4.60
C ALA A 93 12.54 34.76 -3.79
N TYR A 94 12.89 34.46 -2.53
CA TYR A 94 13.71 35.35 -1.69
C TYR A 94 15.12 35.54 -2.25
N GLN A 95 15.76 34.47 -2.74
CA GLN A 95 17.09 34.56 -3.36
C GLN A 95 17.10 35.39 -4.65
N THR A 96 16.02 35.32 -5.43
CA THR A 96 15.88 36.10 -6.68
C THR A 96 15.69 37.59 -6.38
N ILE A 97 14.92 37.95 -5.35
CA ILE A 97 14.71 39.34 -4.94
C ILE A 97 15.99 39.95 -4.35
N SER A 98 16.76 39.16 -3.57
CA SER A 98 18.03 39.63 -2.97
C SER A 98 19.18 39.77 -3.96
N ARG A 99 19.09 39.17 -5.16
CA ARG A 99 20.14 39.26 -6.21
C ARG A 99 19.93 40.41 -7.19
N ASN A 100 18.75 41.02 -7.17
CA ASN A 100 18.34 42.12 -8.06
C ASN A 100 18.27 43.48 -7.34
N GLN A 101 18.84 43.58 -6.13
CA GLN A 101 19.19 44.84 -5.46
C GLN A 101 20.72 44.99 -5.48
#